data_AF-A0A536ZZ64-F1
#
_entry.id   AF-A0A536ZZ64-F1
#
_cell.length_a   1.000
_cell.length_b   1.000
_cell.length_c   1.000
_cell.angle_alpha   90.00
_cell.angle_beta   90.00
_cell.angle_gamma   90.00
#
_symmetry.space_group_name_H-M   'P 1'
#
loop_
_entity.id
_entity.type
_entity.pdbx_description
1 polymer ?
#
loop_
_entity_poly.entity_id
_entity_poly.type
_entity_poly.pdbx_seq_one_letter_code
_entity_poly.pdbx_strand_id
1 'polypeptide(L)'
;MLQAIETLTRAGVSYIGPGAAVMELCYDKLAATERVAAAGIDCPATHGLSFPMVVKPRRGSDSIGVRIVRGAPPGEHLLQELVRGSELTVAVLHGTVGAPLHIELPPGTTYSFVHKYLLRPRRAPLDDAALAERVRDTALRIALLLGVDWAARVDFIYEPRRDRLCFLECDVAPLIGGGSAFSDSLLAAGMPRAEQLRRLILGACS
;
A
#
# COMPACT_ATOMS: atom_id res chain seq x y z
N MET A 1 15.85 5.07 -2.28
CA MET A 1 15.62 3.79 -2.99
C MET A 1 15.45 4.01 -4.49
N LEU A 2 14.49 4.83 -4.94
CA LEU A 2 14.29 5.18 -6.36
C LEU A 2 15.61 5.52 -7.10
N GLN A 3 16.39 6.48 -6.60
CA GLN A 3 17.68 6.85 -7.21
C GLN A 3 18.67 5.68 -7.34
N ALA A 4 18.69 4.76 -6.36
CA ALA A 4 19.56 3.59 -6.41
C ALA A 4 19.12 2.64 -7.54
N ILE A 5 17.81 2.39 -7.63
CA ILE A 5 17.21 1.56 -8.67
C ILE A 5 17.48 2.16 -10.06
N GLU A 6 17.23 3.45 -10.26
CA GLU A 6 17.51 4.15 -11.53
C GLU A 6 18.99 4.05 -11.92
N THR A 7 19.89 4.18 -10.95
CA THR A 7 21.34 4.09 -11.17
C THR A 7 21.74 2.68 -11.60
N LEU A 8 21.26 1.65 -10.89
CA LEU A 8 21.54 0.25 -11.22
C LEU A 8 20.96 -0.13 -12.59
N THR A 9 19.72 0.28 -12.87
CA THR A 9 19.08 0.07 -14.18
C THR A 9 19.89 0.72 -15.31
N ARG A 10 20.31 1.99 -15.16
CA ARG A 10 21.12 2.70 -16.16
C ARG A 10 22.49 2.06 -16.37
N ALA A 11 23.06 1.49 -15.32
CA ALA A 11 24.33 0.78 -15.36
C ALA A 11 24.23 -0.66 -15.88
N GLY A 12 23.03 -1.18 -16.16
CA GLY A 12 22.82 -2.57 -16.58
C GLY A 12 23.16 -3.59 -15.49
N VAL A 13 23.17 -3.18 -14.22
CA VAL A 13 23.46 -4.05 -13.08
C VAL A 13 22.18 -4.74 -12.63
N SER A 14 22.16 -6.07 -12.67
CA SER A 14 21.04 -6.86 -12.15
C SER A 14 20.90 -6.69 -10.64
N TYR A 15 19.66 -6.56 -10.16
CA TYR A 15 19.34 -6.48 -8.74
C TYR A 15 18.01 -7.19 -8.46
N ILE A 16 17.80 -7.54 -7.19
CA ILE A 16 16.52 -8.09 -6.70
C ILE A 16 15.69 -6.93 -6.18
N GLY A 17 14.52 -6.72 -6.77
CA GLY A 17 13.68 -5.58 -6.44
C GLY A 17 12.70 -5.25 -7.56
N PRO A 18 11.91 -4.18 -7.38
CA PRO A 18 10.99 -3.71 -8.41
C PRO A 18 11.74 -3.05 -9.58
N GLY A 19 11.15 -3.06 -10.76
CA GLY A 19 11.62 -2.26 -11.89
C GLY A 19 11.61 -0.74 -11.59
N ALA A 20 12.53 0.01 -12.20
CA ALA A 20 12.63 1.46 -12.02
C ALA A 20 11.34 2.21 -12.36
N ALA A 21 10.68 1.84 -13.45
CA ALA A 21 9.41 2.46 -13.87
C ALA A 21 8.27 2.19 -12.87
N VAL A 22 8.24 0.99 -12.28
CA VAL A 22 7.25 0.60 -11.27
C VAL A 22 7.47 1.39 -9.98
N MET A 23 8.72 1.49 -9.53
CA MET A 23 9.10 2.30 -8.39
C MET A 23 8.75 3.77 -8.60
N GLU A 24 9.06 4.35 -9.76
CA GLU A 24 8.77 5.74 -10.09
C GLU A 24 7.26 6.04 -10.03
N LEU A 25 6.45 5.17 -10.63
CA LEU A 25 4.99 5.32 -10.66
C LEU A 25 4.38 5.20 -9.27
N CYS A 26 4.73 4.16 -8.52
CA CYS A 26 4.11 3.86 -7.22
C CYS A 26 4.63 4.78 -6.09
N TYR A 27 5.86 5.28 -6.20
CA TYR A 27 6.40 6.24 -5.24
C TYR A 27 5.73 7.62 -5.36
N ASP A 28 5.22 7.95 -6.55
CA ASP A 28 4.38 9.11 -6.80
C ASP A 28 2.90 8.81 -6.49
N LYS A 29 2.47 9.17 -5.28
CA LYS A 29 1.12 8.84 -4.80
C LYS A 29 0.01 9.45 -5.65
N LEU A 30 0.23 10.62 -6.26
CA LEU A 30 -0.76 11.24 -7.13
C LEU A 30 -0.89 10.45 -8.43
N ALA A 31 0.24 10.16 -9.08
CA ALA A 31 0.25 9.41 -10.34
C ALA A 31 -0.33 7.99 -10.18
N ALA A 32 0.01 7.28 -9.10
CA ALA A 32 -0.56 5.98 -8.79
C ALA A 32 -2.08 6.08 -8.54
N THR A 33 -2.53 7.07 -7.76
CA THR A 33 -3.96 7.29 -7.48
C THR A 33 -4.73 7.59 -8.77
N GLU A 34 -4.23 8.48 -9.62
CA GLU A 34 -4.88 8.83 -10.89
C GLU A 34 -4.98 7.62 -11.83
N ARG A 35 -3.93 6.79 -11.91
CA ARG A 35 -3.94 5.57 -12.73
C ARG A 35 -4.95 4.53 -12.22
N VAL A 36 -5.04 4.34 -10.90
CA VAL A 36 -5.98 3.41 -10.27
C VAL A 36 -7.42 3.92 -10.41
N ALA A 37 -7.66 5.22 -10.17
CA ALA A 37 -8.97 5.85 -10.32
C ALA A 37 -9.48 5.81 -11.76
N ALA A 38 -8.61 6.04 -12.76
CA ALA A 38 -8.95 5.92 -14.17
C ALA A 38 -9.41 4.51 -14.58
N ALA A 39 -9.04 3.47 -13.82
CA ALA A 39 -9.50 2.10 -14.01
C ALA A 39 -10.79 1.77 -13.23
N GLY A 40 -11.46 2.77 -12.65
CA GLY A 40 -12.71 2.62 -11.91
C GLY A 40 -12.55 2.01 -10.52
N ILE A 41 -11.34 2.05 -9.94
CA ILE A 41 -11.10 1.59 -8.57
C ILE A 41 -11.16 2.80 -7.63
N ASP A 42 -11.96 2.70 -6.57
CA ASP A 42 -12.22 3.81 -5.64
C ASP A 42 -10.94 4.25 -4.92
N CYS A 43 -10.80 5.56 -4.79
CA CYS A 43 -9.65 6.24 -4.21
C CYS A 43 -10.14 7.48 -3.43
N PRO A 44 -9.41 7.96 -2.41
CA PRO A 44 -9.69 9.26 -1.82
C PRO A 44 -9.68 10.35 -2.90
N ALA A 45 -10.72 11.18 -2.94
CA ALA A 45 -10.78 12.28 -3.91
C ALA A 45 -9.58 13.21 -3.74
N THR A 46 -9.10 13.79 -4.86
CA THR A 46 -7.98 14.75 -4.90
C THR A 46 -8.41 16.17 -5.30
N HIS A 47 -9.69 16.35 -5.63
CA HIS A 47 -10.30 17.60 -6.09
C HIS A 47 -11.69 17.77 -5.45
N GLY A 48 -12.22 19.00 -5.46
CA GLY A 48 -13.53 19.29 -4.87
C GLY A 48 -13.60 19.04 -3.35
N LEU A 49 -12.46 19.19 -2.66
CA LEU A 49 -12.30 18.76 -1.27
C LEU A 49 -12.87 19.77 -0.27
N SER A 50 -13.44 19.25 0.80
CA SER A 50 -13.91 20.00 1.97
C SER A 50 -13.16 19.57 3.22
N PHE A 51 -12.92 20.50 4.15
CA PHE A 51 -12.30 20.17 5.43
C PHE A 51 -13.17 19.24 6.30
N PRO A 52 -12.57 18.37 7.13
CA PRO A 52 -11.13 18.10 7.23
C PRO A 52 -10.60 17.25 6.07
N MET A 53 -9.32 17.43 5.74
CA MET A 53 -8.63 16.74 4.64
C MET A 53 -7.35 16.06 5.13
N VAL A 54 -6.84 15.09 4.38
CA VAL A 54 -5.51 14.53 4.57
C VAL A 54 -4.53 15.31 3.71
N VAL A 55 -3.44 15.79 4.32
CA VAL A 55 -2.27 16.31 3.61
C VAL A 55 -1.13 15.32 3.75
N LYS A 56 -0.44 15.01 2.64
CA LYS A 56 0.73 14.12 2.64
C LYS A 56 1.74 14.51 1.57
N PRO A 57 3.03 14.18 1.74
CA PRO A 57 4.00 14.31 0.66
C PRO A 57 3.57 13.47 -0.55
N ARG A 58 3.65 14.06 -1.75
CA ARG A 58 3.40 13.34 -3.02
C ARG A 58 4.32 12.12 -3.14
N ARG A 59 5.57 12.29 -2.73
CA ARG A 59 6.60 11.25 -2.63
C ARG A 59 7.09 11.18 -1.19
N GLY A 60 7.01 10.00 -0.57
CA GLY A 60 7.32 9.81 0.85
C GLY A 60 6.95 8.42 1.34
N SER A 61 7.41 8.05 2.53
CA SER A 61 7.11 6.75 3.14
C SER A 61 6.70 6.92 4.59
N ASP A 62 6.26 5.82 5.21
CA ASP A 62 6.20 5.66 6.67
C ASP A 62 5.24 6.63 7.37
N SER A 63 4.28 7.16 6.62
CA SER A 63 3.35 8.19 7.07
C SER A 63 4.04 9.48 7.55
N ILE A 64 5.31 9.71 7.18
CA ILE A 64 6.02 10.95 7.50
C ILE A 64 5.39 12.10 6.70
N GLY A 65 5.03 13.18 7.41
CA GLY A 65 4.35 14.33 6.82
C GLY A 65 2.85 14.14 6.56
N VAL A 66 2.27 12.98 6.90
CA VAL A 66 0.82 12.77 6.84
C VAL A 66 0.14 13.49 8.01
N ARG A 67 -0.82 14.39 7.72
CA ARG A 67 -1.56 15.13 8.74
C ARG A 67 -3.02 15.31 8.33
N ILE A 68 -3.91 15.43 9.31
CA ILE A 68 -5.28 15.89 9.08
C ILE A 68 -5.29 17.42 9.25
N VAL A 69 -5.76 18.13 8.24
CA VAL A 69 -5.86 19.59 8.24
C VAL A 69 -7.32 20.04 8.25
N ARG A 70 -7.60 21.13 8.96
CA ARG A 70 -8.93 21.77 9.07
C ARG A 70 -8.97 23.20 8.50
N GLY A 71 -7.92 23.58 7.77
CA GLY A 71 -7.72 24.90 7.18
C GLY A 71 -6.63 24.83 6.11
N ALA A 72 -6.22 25.99 5.60
CA ALA A 72 -5.29 26.09 4.47
C ALA A 72 -4.04 25.21 4.68
N PRO A 73 -3.74 24.28 3.75
CA PRO A 73 -2.57 23.42 3.87
C PRO A 73 -1.29 24.21 3.60
N PRO A 74 -0.18 23.92 4.29
CA PRO A 74 1.09 24.57 4.00
C PRO A 74 1.73 23.98 2.73
N GLY A 75 2.15 24.82 1.77
CA GLY A 75 3.05 24.44 0.66
C GLY A 75 2.51 23.44 -0.38
N GLU A 76 3.42 22.89 -1.20
CA GLU A 76 3.11 21.90 -2.25
C GLU A 76 3.02 20.48 -1.67
N HIS A 77 1.80 20.07 -1.29
CA HIS A 77 1.52 18.72 -0.80
C HIS A 77 0.36 18.09 -1.57
N LEU A 78 0.28 16.77 -1.55
CA LEU A 78 -0.91 16.06 -2.01
C LEU A 78 -2.03 16.20 -0.96
N LEU A 79 -3.18 16.66 -1.42
CA LEU A 79 -4.40 16.77 -0.64
C LEU A 79 -5.39 15.68 -1.03
N GLN A 80 -5.99 15.04 -0.05
CA GLN A 80 -6.97 13.98 -0.24
C GLN A 80 -8.15 14.12 0.70
N GLU A 81 -9.30 13.61 0.26
CA GLU A 81 -10.47 13.33 1.10
C GLU A 81 -10.05 12.59 2.38
N LEU A 82 -10.60 12.99 3.52
CA LEU A 82 -10.47 12.20 4.74
C LEU A 82 -11.46 11.03 4.72
N VAL A 83 -11.02 9.88 4.22
CA VAL A 83 -11.77 8.63 4.30
C VAL A 83 -11.72 8.08 5.73
N ARG A 84 -12.87 7.69 6.28
CA ARG A 84 -12.98 7.17 7.64
C ARG A 84 -13.40 5.71 7.62
N GLY A 85 -12.52 4.83 8.07
CA GLY A 85 -12.78 3.40 8.03
C GLY A 85 -11.66 2.58 8.65
N SER A 86 -11.73 1.28 8.40
CA SER A 86 -10.72 0.31 8.81
C SER A 86 -9.55 0.32 7.85
N GLU A 87 -8.33 0.40 8.37
CA GLU A 87 -7.13 0.25 7.54
C GLU A 87 -6.86 -1.23 7.26
N LEU A 88 -6.78 -1.55 5.98
CA LEU A 88 -6.52 -2.90 5.47
C LEU A 88 -5.22 -2.90 4.68
N THR A 89 -4.44 -3.96 4.82
CA THR A 89 -3.19 -4.13 4.10
C THR A 89 -3.06 -5.55 3.57
N VAL A 90 -2.52 -5.69 2.35
CA VAL A 90 -2.36 -7.01 1.73
C VAL A 90 -1.08 -7.08 0.91
N ALA A 91 -0.37 -8.20 1.01
CA ALA A 91 0.82 -8.46 0.23
C ALA A 91 0.49 -8.94 -1.18
N VAL A 92 1.31 -8.54 -2.15
CA VAL A 92 1.38 -9.12 -3.49
C VAL A 92 2.82 -9.53 -3.75
N LEU A 93 3.06 -10.78 -4.11
CA LEU A 93 4.38 -11.33 -4.43
C LEU A 93 4.30 -12.10 -5.75
N HIS A 94 4.90 -11.56 -6.81
CA HIS A 94 4.85 -12.10 -8.18
C HIS A 94 3.43 -12.55 -8.58
N GLY A 95 2.45 -11.65 -8.45
CA GLY A 95 1.05 -11.91 -8.77
C GLY A 95 0.29 -12.78 -7.76
N THR A 96 0.95 -13.38 -6.78
CA THR A 96 0.28 -14.08 -5.68
C THR A 96 -0.13 -13.09 -4.59
N VAL A 97 -1.41 -13.07 -4.24
CA VAL A 97 -1.95 -12.18 -3.21
C VAL A 97 -2.02 -12.90 -1.86
N GLY A 98 -1.60 -12.22 -0.79
CA GLY A 98 -1.70 -12.68 0.60
C GLY A 98 -3.10 -12.51 1.19
N ALA A 99 -3.27 -12.86 2.46
CA ALA A 99 -4.53 -12.63 3.17
C ALA A 99 -4.58 -11.14 3.58
N PRO A 100 -5.69 -10.44 3.33
CA PRO A 100 -5.87 -9.08 3.84
C PRO A 100 -5.82 -9.07 5.36
N LEU A 101 -5.06 -8.12 5.89
CA LEU A 101 -4.94 -7.90 7.33
C LEU A 101 -5.61 -6.58 7.69
N HIS A 102 -6.44 -6.62 8.72
CA HIS A 102 -6.92 -5.44 9.41
C HIS A 102 -5.84 -4.94 10.39
N ILE A 103 -5.59 -3.63 10.37
CA ILE A 103 -4.69 -2.97 11.33
C ILE A 103 -5.55 -2.46 12.49
N GLU A 104 -5.44 -3.10 13.67
CA GLU A 104 -6.27 -2.79 14.83
C GLU A 104 -5.84 -1.46 15.47
N LEU A 105 -6.54 -0.38 15.10
CA LEU A 105 -6.34 0.96 15.64
C LEU A 105 -7.52 1.40 16.52
N PRO A 106 -7.28 2.19 17.57
CA PRO A 106 -8.37 2.83 18.31
C PRO A 106 -9.23 3.68 17.35
N PRO A 107 -10.56 3.72 17.53
CA PRO A 107 -11.45 4.48 16.66
C PRO A 107 -11.01 5.94 16.46
N GLY A 108 -10.96 6.38 15.20
CA GLY A 108 -10.57 7.75 14.85
C GLY A 108 -9.06 8.01 14.83
N THR A 109 -8.23 6.98 15.04
CA THR A 109 -6.77 7.07 14.98
C THR A 109 -6.26 6.82 13.57
N THR A 110 -5.36 7.67 13.07
CA THR A 110 -4.66 7.47 11.80
C THR A 110 -3.41 6.61 11.98
N TYR A 111 -3.12 5.69 11.05
CA TYR A 111 -1.89 4.89 11.09
C TYR A 111 -0.64 5.71 10.75
N SER A 112 -0.08 6.32 11.80
CA SER A 112 1.11 7.17 11.72
C SER A 112 2.42 6.39 11.84
N PHE A 113 3.55 7.08 11.61
CA PHE A 113 4.90 6.56 11.84
C PHE A 113 5.05 5.91 13.23
N VAL A 114 4.53 6.58 14.27
CA VAL A 114 4.56 6.09 15.66
C VAL A 114 3.85 4.73 15.76
N HIS A 115 2.72 4.56 15.09
CA HIS A 115 2.01 3.29 15.08
C HIS A 115 2.80 2.21 14.32
N LYS A 116 3.39 2.55 13.18
CA LYS A 116 4.18 1.61 12.35
C LYS A 116 5.38 1.02 13.09
N TYR A 117 6.11 1.85 13.85
CA TYR A 117 7.42 1.44 14.40
C TYR A 117 7.48 1.30 15.93
N LEU A 118 6.72 2.12 16.65
CA LEU A 118 6.79 2.18 18.13
C LEU A 118 5.66 1.40 18.79
N LEU A 119 4.40 1.66 18.41
CA LEU A 119 3.24 1.02 19.05
C LEU A 119 2.92 -0.35 18.46
N ARG A 120 3.15 -0.53 17.15
CA ARG A 120 2.97 -1.78 16.41
C ARG A 120 1.61 -2.43 16.71
N PRO A 121 0.50 -1.78 16.30
CA PRO A 121 -0.83 -2.33 16.52
C PRO A 121 -0.91 -3.76 15.97
N ARG A 122 -1.76 -4.57 16.62
CA ARG A 122 -2.00 -5.93 16.18
C ARG A 122 -2.56 -5.90 14.75
N ARG A 123 -2.10 -6.86 13.96
CA ARG A 123 -2.68 -7.16 12.65
C ARG A 123 -3.44 -8.48 12.77
N ALA A 124 -4.66 -8.50 12.29
CA ALA A 124 -5.49 -9.69 12.27
C ALA A 124 -5.96 -9.96 10.84
N PRO A 125 -6.04 -11.23 10.39
CA PRO A 125 -6.74 -11.55 9.16
C PRO A 125 -8.15 -10.99 9.16
N LEU A 126 -8.63 -10.57 8.00
CA LEU A 126 -9.98 -10.05 7.86
C LEU A 126 -11.01 -11.20 7.92
N ASP A 127 -11.90 -11.16 8.91
CA ASP A 127 -12.86 -12.24 9.18
C ASP A 127 -14.02 -12.29 8.16
N ASP A 128 -14.37 -11.15 7.56
CA ASP A 128 -15.38 -11.07 6.51
C ASP A 128 -14.82 -11.64 5.20
N ALA A 129 -15.25 -12.86 4.86
CA ALA A 129 -14.78 -13.58 3.69
C ALA A 129 -15.07 -12.85 2.36
N ALA A 130 -16.24 -12.22 2.22
CA ALA A 130 -16.62 -11.52 1.01
C ALA A 130 -15.79 -10.25 0.82
N LEU A 131 -15.57 -9.50 1.91
CA LEU A 131 -14.68 -8.35 1.87
C LEU A 131 -13.22 -8.76 1.64
N ALA A 132 -12.77 -9.87 2.25
CA ALA A 132 -11.41 -10.37 2.06
C ALA A 132 -11.15 -10.77 0.60
N GLU A 133 -12.09 -11.46 -0.05
CA GLU A 133 -12.03 -11.77 -1.48
C GLU A 133 -12.00 -10.49 -2.34
N ARG A 134 -12.91 -9.55 -2.08
CA ARG A 134 -12.94 -8.24 -2.77
C ARG A 134 -11.61 -7.49 -2.63
N VAL A 135 -10.99 -7.48 -1.46
CA VAL A 135 -9.69 -6.83 -1.24
C VAL A 135 -8.59 -7.54 -2.03
N ARG A 136 -8.58 -8.88 -2.06
CA ARG A 136 -7.59 -9.66 -2.80
C ARG A 136 -7.68 -9.41 -4.30
N ASP A 137 -8.90 -9.45 -4.86
CA ASP A 137 -9.14 -9.21 -6.28
C ASP A 137 -8.78 -7.78 -6.68
N THR A 138 -9.16 -6.81 -5.84
CA THR A 138 -8.83 -5.41 -6.07
C THR A 138 -7.32 -5.18 -5.99
N ALA A 139 -6.63 -5.79 -5.03
CA ALA A 139 -5.18 -5.69 -4.90
C ALA A 139 -4.44 -6.32 -6.10
N LEU A 140 -4.92 -7.46 -6.61
CA LEU A 140 -4.36 -8.08 -7.82
C LEU A 140 -4.53 -7.16 -9.04
N ARG A 141 -5.75 -6.62 -9.22
CA ARG A 141 -6.03 -5.67 -10.31
C ARG A 141 -5.14 -4.43 -10.22
N ILE A 142 -4.97 -3.85 -9.03
CA ILE A 142 -4.07 -2.70 -8.81
C ILE A 142 -2.63 -3.08 -9.13
N ALA A 143 -2.15 -4.22 -8.64
CA ALA A 143 -0.78 -4.68 -8.89
C ALA A 143 -0.51 -4.83 -10.40
N LEU A 144 -1.44 -5.40 -11.15
CA LEU A 144 -1.35 -5.51 -12.61
C LEU A 144 -1.40 -4.13 -13.30
N LEU A 145 -2.29 -3.23 -12.88
CA LEU A 145 -2.44 -1.88 -13.44
C LEU A 145 -1.21 -1.00 -13.23
N LEU A 146 -0.55 -1.16 -12.09
CA LEU A 146 0.67 -0.44 -11.71
C LEU A 146 1.95 -1.15 -12.18
N GLY A 147 1.84 -2.34 -12.77
CA GLY A 147 2.97 -3.09 -13.31
C GLY A 147 3.87 -3.71 -12.24
N VAL A 148 3.35 -4.03 -11.05
CA VAL A 148 4.11 -4.66 -9.97
C VAL A 148 4.71 -5.98 -10.44
N ASP A 149 6.04 -6.05 -10.47
CA ASP A 149 6.83 -7.15 -11.05
C ASP A 149 7.55 -8.01 -10.01
N TRP A 150 7.71 -7.51 -8.79
CA TRP A 150 8.41 -8.19 -7.70
C TRP A 150 7.52 -8.40 -6.47
N ALA A 151 7.48 -7.43 -5.58
CA ALA A 151 6.73 -7.47 -4.34
C ALA A 151 6.11 -6.10 -4.05
N ALA A 152 4.89 -6.11 -3.51
CA ALA A 152 4.22 -4.92 -3.06
C ALA A 152 3.39 -5.18 -1.81
N ARG A 153 3.14 -4.11 -1.06
CA ARG A 153 2.03 -4.03 -0.11
C ARG A 153 1.01 -3.04 -0.65
N VAL A 154 -0.24 -3.46 -0.76
CA VAL A 154 -1.35 -2.59 -1.18
C VAL A 154 -2.16 -2.24 0.05
N ASP A 155 -2.30 -0.95 0.31
CA ASP A 155 -2.98 -0.43 1.50
C ASP A 155 -4.32 0.20 1.10
N PHE A 156 -5.35 -0.07 1.90
CA PHE A 156 -6.72 0.39 1.68
C PHE A 156 -7.32 0.98 2.96
N ILE A 157 -8.34 1.81 2.80
CA ILE A 157 -9.34 2.06 3.84
C ILE A 157 -10.67 1.49 3.38
N TYR A 158 -11.28 0.65 4.21
CA TYR A 158 -12.67 0.23 4.02
C TYR A 158 -13.59 1.08 4.89
N GLU A 159 -14.49 1.86 4.28
CA GLU A 159 -15.53 2.65 4.94
C GLU A 159 -16.88 1.88 4.90
N PRO A 160 -17.29 1.24 6.00
CA PRO A 160 -18.46 0.34 5.99
C PRO A 160 -19.77 1.09 5.73
N ARG A 161 -19.88 2.36 6.13
CA ARG A 161 -21.11 3.16 6.00
C ARG A 161 -21.53 3.39 4.55
N ARG A 162 -20.56 3.39 3.64
CA ARG A 162 -20.78 3.62 2.20
C ARG A 162 -20.35 2.42 1.35
N ASP A 163 -19.95 1.33 1.99
CA ASP A 163 -19.36 0.15 1.34
C ASP A 163 -18.20 0.50 0.38
N ARG A 164 -17.37 1.47 0.77
CA ARG A 164 -16.25 1.95 -0.05
C ARG A 164 -14.96 1.26 0.34
N LEU A 165 -14.29 0.65 -0.62
CA LEU A 165 -12.94 0.13 -0.48
C LEU A 165 -11.97 1.05 -1.24
N CYS A 166 -11.37 2.00 -0.52
CA CYS A 166 -10.53 3.03 -1.10
C CYS A 166 -9.07 2.60 -1.13
N PHE A 167 -8.44 2.61 -2.31
CA PHE A 167 -6.99 2.44 -2.46
C PHE A 167 -6.23 3.66 -1.89
N LEU A 168 -5.21 3.42 -1.07
CA LEU A 168 -4.40 4.50 -0.47
C LEU A 168 -3.02 4.65 -1.11
N GLU A 169 -2.30 3.54 -1.23
CA GLU A 169 -0.95 3.48 -1.79
C GLU A 169 -0.55 2.02 -2.13
N CYS A 170 0.43 1.90 -3.02
CA CYS A 170 1.08 0.65 -3.36
C CYS A 170 2.58 0.80 -3.04
N ASP A 171 3.03 0.13 -1.99
CA ASP A 171 4.41 0.14 -1.53
C ASP A 171 5.20 -0.94 -2.26
N VAL A 172 5.79 -0.58 -3.40
CA VAL A 172 6.63 -1.44 -4.25
C VAL A 172 8.07 -1.45 -3.76
N ALA A 173 8.29 -1.83 -2.52
CA ALA A 173 9.53 -2.37 -1.96
C ALA A 173 9.26 -2.53 -0.46
N PRO A 174 8.26 -3.34 -0.12
CA PRO A 174 7.73 -3.36 1.23
C PRO A 174 8.80 -3.87 2.19
N LEU A 175 8.65 -3.55 3.47
CA LEU A 175 9.49 -4.19 4.49
C LEU A 175 9.28 -5.71 4.45
N ILE A 176 10.28 -6.47 3.99
CA ILE A 176 10.23 -7.93 3.82
C ILE A 176 10.70 -8.74 5.06
N GLY A 177 11.02 -8.05 6.14
CA GLY A 177 11.47 -8.67 7.40
C GLY A 177 10.39 -9.53 8.05
N GLY A 178 10.78 -10.52 8.85
CA GLY A 178 9.83 -11.32 9.61
C GLY A 178 9.00 -10.44 10.55
N GLY A 179 7.69 -10.71 10.65
CA GLY A 179 6.76 -9.90 11.43
C GLY A 179 6.45 -8.53 10.81
N SER A 180 6.75 -8.31 9.53
CA SER A 180 6.20 -7.18 8.78
C SER A 180 4.77 -7.47 8.33
N ALA A 181 3.99 -6.43 8.02
CA ALA A 181 2.65 -6.60 7.46
C ALA A 181 2.66 -7.42 6.14
N PHE A 182 3.71 -7.26 5.33
CA PHE A 182 3.90 -8.05 4.11
C PHE A 182 4.11 -9.54 4.42
N SER A 183 5.04 -9.84 5.34
CA SER A 183 5.33 -11.22 5.76
C SER A 183 4.12 -11.88 6.43
N ASP A 184 3.41 -11.15 7.28
CA ASP A 184 2.23 -11.65 8.00
C ASP A 184 1.06 -11.92 7.04
N SER A 185 0.87 -11.07 6.03
CA SER A 185 -0.19 -11.24 5.04
C SER A 185 0.03 -12.51 4.20
N LEU A 186 1.26 -12.76 3.78
CA LEU A 186 1.62 -13.99 3.06
C LEU A 186 1.52 -15.23 3.98
N LEU A 187 1.95 -15.12 5.23
CA LEU A 187 1.86 -16.21 6.20
C LEU A 187 0.41 -16.60 6.49
N ALA A 188 -0.47 -15.62 6.66
CA ALA A 188 -1.90 -15.84 6.85
C ALA A 188 -2.58 -16.45 5.61
N ALA A 189 -2.01 -16.29 4.41
CA ALA A 189 -2.42 -17.02 3.21
C ALA A 189 -1.77 -18.41 3.08
N GLY A 190 -1.08 -18.89 4.11
CA GLY A 190 -0.44 -20.20 4.11
C GLY A 190 0.92 -20.26 3.41
N MET A 191 1.58 -19.13 3.14
CA MET A 191 2.93 -19.09 2.56
C MET A 191 3.99 -18.94 3.67
N PRO A 192 4.72 -20.01 4.05
CA PRO A 192 5.69 -19.96 5.13
C PRO A 192 6.91 -19.10 4.78
N ARG A 193 7.63 -18.63 5.79
CA ARG A 193 8.76 -17.70 5.64
C ARG A 193 9.83 -18.17 4.65
N ALA A 194 10.17 -19.46 4.66
CA ALA A 194 11.16 -20.03 3.74
C ALA A 194 10.73 -19.87 2.27
N GLU A 195 9.46 -20.10 1.97
CA GLU A 195 8.90 -19.93 0.64
C GLU A 195 8.85 -18.46 0.23
N GLN A 196 8.46 -17.56 1.15
CA GLN A 196 8.50 -16.12 0.89
C GLN A 196 9.90 -15.65 0.48
N LEU A 197 10.93 -16.05 1.22
CA LEU A 197 12.33 -15.71 0.92
C LEU A 197 12.79 -16.29 -0.42
N ARG A 198 12.47 -17.56 -0.67
CA ARG A 198 12.79 -18.23 -1.93
C ARG A 198 12.21 -17.45 -3.11
N ARG A 199 10.92 -17.11 -3.05
CA ARG A 199 10.24 -16.37 -4.11
C ARG A 199 10.74 -14.94 -4.27
N LEU A 200 11.03 -14.24 -3.18
CA LEU A 200 11.62 -12.89 -3.24
C LEU A 200 12.97 -12.87 -3.95
N ILE A 201 13.78 -13.92 -3.82
CA ILE A 201 15.14 -13.99 -4.38
C ILE A 201 15.13 -14.57 -5.80
N LEU A 202 14.34 -15.62 -6.04
CA LEU A 202 14.39 -16.42 -7.26
C LEU A 202 13.24 -16.12 -8.24
N GLY A 203 12.21 -15.38 -7.84
CA GLY A 203 11.01 -15.13 -8.64
C GLY A 203 9.86 -16.10 -8.33
N ALA A 204 8.82 -16.09 -9.18
CA ALA A 204 7.77 -17.09 -9.12
C ALA A 204 8.34 -18.48 -9.46
N CYS A 205 8.08 -19.48 -8.61
CA CYS A 205 8.32 -20.88 -8.98
C CYS A 205 7.37 -21.23 -10.12
N SER A 206 7.93 -21.60 -11.28
CA SER A 206 7.23 -22.18 -12.43
C SER A 206 6.68 -23.56 -12.12
#